data_AF-A0A1A9HLH0-F1
#
_entry.id   AF-A0A1A9HLH0-F1
#
_cell.length_a   1.000
_cell.length_b   1.000
_cell.length_c   1.000
_cell.angle_alpha   90.00
_cell.angle_beta   90.00
_cell.angle_gamma   90.00
#
_symmetry.space_group_name_H-M   'P 1'
#
loop_
_entity.id
_entity.type
_entity.pdbx_description
1 polymer ?
#
loop_
_entity_poly.entity_id
_entity_poly.type
_entity_poly.pdbx_seq_one_letter_code
_entity_poly.pdbx_strand_id
1 'polypeptide(L)'
;MITLTIATALSPLAAHASSACDKGAWRGTLGTSPVSIELNPAEDERPAMGRYYYRSSLGDLTLVRDARTGEWQELDAAEKLTGRLTLNCDANTLNGEWRSVDGTKKLPIAATATRNDDYNAPRKIALKPTVAKTGQIGGRRYEVLTYPVPGTIGTRGAKLDTTHGGIRLIGTTPAITTLNATLWGKAVDAVIDHIDCMAQGRRERGPEAGYESSQTQTVVAWNAAFVVVDTWNEGYCGGAHPWHGNSVTTYRLDTGAEADVSSWVRSDWRSEIPKDSRLGKLLVKAYADNGGNGEEAECRDEVRWMGSSIHPEPKQLVFHTQASYAMTPCAEDVALPIDAVWPYLTPAGQQALKTFR
;
A
#
# COMPACT_ATOMS: atom_id res chain seq x y z
N MET A 1 -15.81 -43.53 70.37
CA MET A 1 -15.78 -43.62 68.90
C MET A 1 -16.50 -42.39 68.36
N ILE A 2 -15.77 -41.44 67.78
CA ILE A 2 -16.35 -40.23 67.17
C ILE A 2 -16.20 -40.41 65.66
N THR A 3 -17.34 -40.51 64.97
CA THR A 3 -17.42 -40.72 63.53
C THR A 3 -17.32 -39.36 62.83
N LEU A 4 -16.20 -39.10 62.16
CA LEU A 4 -15.94 -37.86 61.41
C LEU A 4 -16.56 -37.99 60.01
N THR A 5 -17.53 -37.13 59.70
CA THR A 5 -18.23 -37.10 58.40
C THR A 5 -17.50 -36.10 57.50
N ILE A 6 -16.86 -36.57 56.42
CA ILE A 6 -16.17 -35.72 55.44
C ILE A 6 -17.22 -35.26 54.41
N ALA A 7 -17.49 -33.95 54.36
CA ALA A 7 -18.32 -33.33 53.35
C ALA A 7 -17.45 -32.91 52.14
N THR A 8 -17.66 -33.55 51.00
CA THR A 8 -17.00 -33.24 49.73
C THR A 8 -17.65 -32.00 49.10
N ALA A 9 -16.95 -30.88 49.09
CA ALA A 9 -17.39 -29.68 48.39
C ALA A 9 -17.13 -29.84 46.88
N LEU A 10 -18.21 -29.94 46.09
CA LEU A 10 -18.18 -29.87 44.64
C LEU A 10 -17.97 -28.41 44.22
N SER A 11 -16.77 -28.07 43.76
CA SER A 11 -16.52 -26.78 43.09
C SER A 11 -17.25 -26.76 41.75
N PRO A 12 -18.05 -25.71 41.44
CA PRO A 12 -18.69 -25.58 40.14
C PRO A 12 -17.62 -25.39 39.06
N LEU A 13 -17.64 -26.25 38.04
CA LEU A 13 -16.91 -26.04 36.80
C LEU A 13 -17.41 -24.73 36.17
N ALA A 14 -16.58 -23.69 36.20
CA ALA A 14 -16.85 -22.47 35.46
C ALA A 14 -16.86 -22.81 33.96
N ALA A 15 -18.06 -22.88 33.38
CA ALA A 15 -18.23 -22.92 31.94
C ALA A 15 -17.56 -21.68 31.35
N HIS A 16 -16.40 -21.86 30.71
CA HIS A 16 -15.75 -20.80 29.97
C HIS A 16 -16.69 -20.46 28.83
N ALA A 17 -17.36 -19.31 28.89
CA ALA A 17 -18.12 -18.78 27.78
C ALA A 17 -17.16 -18.68 26.60
N SER A 18 -17.38 -19.50 25.56
CA SER A 18 -16.57 -19.42 24.35
C SER A 18 -16.75 -18.02 23.78
N SER A 19 -15.68 -17.24 23.74
CA SER A 19 -15.68 -15.94 23.06
C SER A 19 -16.19 -16.14 21.64
N ALA A 20 -17.08 -15.25 21.18
CA ALA A 20 -17.58 -15.31 19.81
C ALA A 20 -16.42 -15.27 18.81
N CYS A 21 -16.53 -16.05 17.74
CA CYS A 21 -15.53 -16.07 16.68
C CYS A 21 -15.74 -14.90 15.75
N ASP A 22 -15.36 -13.73 16.22
CA ASP A 22 -15.62 -12.45 15.58
C ASP A 22 -14.35 -11.67 15.26
N LYS A 23 -13.15 -12.19 15.57
CA LYS A 23 -11.89 -11.49 15.27
C LYS A 23 -10.75 -12.38 14.84
N GLY A 24 -9.83 -11.80 14.08
CA GLY A 24 -8.52 -12.37 13.76
C GLY A 24 -8.38 -12.88 12.33
N ALA A 25 -7.14 -13.15 11.93
CA ALA A 25 -6.81 -13.76 10.66
C ALA A 25 -6.56 -15.27 10.81
N TRP A 26 -7.05 -16.04 9.84
CA TRP A 26 -7.04 -17.49 9.85
C TRP A 26 -6.65 -18.02 8.48
N ARG A 27 -5.92 -19.13 8.44
CA ARG A 27 -5.57 -19.82 7.19
C ARG A 27 -5.87 -21.31 7.29
N GLY A 28 -6.51 -21.86 6.28
CA GLY A 28 -6.96 -23.26 6.31
C GLY A 28 -7.70 -23.67 5.06
N THR A 29 -8.77 -24.45 5.23
CA THR A 29 -9.61 -24.95 4.15
C THR A 29 -11.09 -24.73 4.40
N LEU A 30 -11.82 -24.58 3.29
CA LEU A 30 -13.27 -24.76 3.20
C LEU A 30 -13.50 -25.93 2.24
N GLY A 31 -14.01 -27.04 2.77
CA GLY A 31 -13.91 -28.34 2.12
C GLY A 31 -12.44 -28.71 1.90
N THR A 32 -12.07 -28.93 0.65
CA THR A 32 -10.68 -29.19 0.22
C THR A 32 -9.97 -27.97 -0.33
N SER A 33 -10.66 -26.82 -0.43
CA SER A 33 -10.09 -25.62 -1.05
C SER A 33 -9.40 -24.75 0.00
N PRO A 34 -8.14 -24.34 -0.21
CA PRO A 34 -7.46 -23.40 0.68
C PRO A 34 -8.18 -22.06 0.76
N VAL A 35 -8.28 -21.50 1.96
CA VAL A 35 -8.87 -20.18 2.23
C VAL A 35 -8.02 -19.39 3.22
N SER A 36 -8.08 -18.07 3.12
CA SER A 36 -7.67 -17.13 4.17
C SER A 36 -8.89 -16.34 4.62
N ILE A 37 -9.17 -16.31 5.92
CA ILE A 37 -10.34 -15.66 6.52
C ILE A 37 -9.86 -14.57 7.48
N GLU A 38 -10.45 -13.39 7.39
CA GLU A 38 -10.26 -12.29 8.34
C GLU A 38 -11.62 -11.93 8.93
N LEU A 39 -11.71 -11.93 10.26
CA LEU A 39 -12.90 -11.55 11.00
C LEU A 39 -12.61 -10.28 11.78
N ASN A 40 -13.59 -9.38 11.84
CA ASN A 40 -13.56 -8.13 12.57
C ASN A 40 -14.78 -8.07 13.51
N PRO A 41 -14.56 -7.64 14.76
CA PRO A 41 -15.63 -7.58 15.74
C PRO A 41 -16.71 -6.58 15.31
N ALA A 42 -17.85 -6.62 15.98
CA ALA A 42 -18.85 -5.56 15.82
C ALA A 42 -18.27 -4.21 16.26
N GLU A 43 -18.57 -3.16 15.49
CA GLU A 43 -18.11 -1.79 15.74
C GLU A 43 -19.32 -0.85 15.68
N ASP A 44 -19.54 -0.08 16.74
CA ASP A 44 -20.69 0.81 16.91
C ASP A 44 -22.03 0.08 16.66
N GLU A 45 -22.83 0.56 15.71
CA GLU A 45 -24.11 -0.03 15.30
C GLU A 45 -23.94 -1.10 14.20
N ARG A 46 -22.72 -1.35 13.73
CA ARG A 46 -22.45 -2.32 12.66
C ARG A 46 -22.27 -3.73 13.24
N PRO A 47 -22.83 -4.76 12.58
CA PRO A 47 -22.60 -6.14 12.99
C PRO A 47 -21.12 -6.51 12.84
N ALA A 48 -20.70 -7.62 13.47
CA ALA A 48 -19.40 -8.20 13.19
C ALA A 48 -19.30 -8.53 11.69
N MET A 49 -18.18 -8.13 11.07
CA MET A 49 -17.95 -8.28 9.63
C MET A 49 -16.64 -9.02 9.40
N GLY A 50 -16.51 -9.65 8.26
CA GLY A 50 -15.29 -10.31 7.87
C GLY A 50 -15.18 -10.40 6.36
N ARG A 51 -14.14 -11.07 5.92
CA ARG A 51 -13.94 -11.40 4.52
C ARG A 51 -13.08 -12.64 4.41
N TYR A 52 -13.20 -13.32 3.30
CA TYR A 52 -12.29 -14.40 2.98
C TYR A 52 -12.11 -14.55 1.48
N TYR A 53 -11.06 -15.26 1.10
CA TYR A 53 -10.83 -15.60 -0.30
C TYR A 53 -10.27 -17.02 -0.44
N TYR A 54 -10.50 -17.61 -1.61
CA TYR A 54 -9.96 -18.92 -1.96
C TYR A 54 -8.56 -18.78 -2.58
N ARG A 55 -7.64 -19.64 -2.15
CA ARG A 55 -6.28 -19.79 -2.70
C ARG A 55 -5.51 -18.47 -2.76
N SER A 56 -5.55 -17.81 -3.91
CA SER A 56 -4.90 -16.53 -4.20
C SER A 56 -5.82 -15.61 -5.02
N SER A 57 -7.13 -15.84 -4.97
CA SER A 57 -8.13 -14.97 -5.61
C SER A 57 -7.96 -13.55 -5.10
N LEU A 58 -7.92 -12.59 -6.01
CA LEU A 58 -7.89 -11.17 -5.64
C LEU A 58 -9.26 -10.67 -5.16
N GLY A 59 -10.35 -11.32 -5.57
CA GLY A 59 -11.69 -11.01 -5.08
C GLY A 59 -11.92 -11.59 -3.68
N ASP A 60 -12.45 -10.75 -2.79
CA ASP A 60 -12.99 -11.13 -1.48
C ASP A 60 -14.47 -11.53 -1.57
N LEU A 61 -14.84 -12.51 -0.75
CA LEU A 61 -16.22 -12.75 -0.32
C LEU A 61 -16.40 -12.07 1.04
N THR A 62 -17.48 -11.31 1.17
CA THR A 62 -17.78 -10.56 2.40
C THR A 62 -18.53 -11.47 3.37
N LEU A 63 -18.21 -11.37 4.66
CA LEU A 63 -18.89 -12.06 5.73
C LEU A 63 -19.62 -11.03 6.61
N VAL A 64 -20.90 -11.26 6.89
CA VAL A 64 -21.70 -10.42 7.80
C VAL A 64 -22.37 -11.30 8.84
N ARG A 65 -22.11 -11.06 10.12
CA ARG A 65 -22.69 -11.87 11.19
C ARG A 65 -24.11 -11.43 11.49
N ASP A 66 -25.04 -12.36 11.41
CA ASP A 66 -26.42 -12.15 11.84
C ASP A 66 -26.49 -12.17 13.37
N ALA A 67 -26.88 -11.05 13.98
CA ALA A 67 -26.91 -10.90 15.43
C ALA A 67 -27.95 -11.81 16.12
N ARG A 68 -28.99 -12.26 15.40
CA ARG A 68 -30.07 -13.09 15.97
C ARG A 68 -29.71 -14.56 16.00
N THR A 69 -29.09 -15.04 14.92
CA THR A 69 -28.76 -16.46 14.74
C THR A 69 -27.31 -16.77 15.11
N GLY A 70 -26.44 -15.76 15.07
CA GLY A 70 -24.99 -15.92 15.24
C GLY A 70 -24.29 -16.50 14.01
N GLU A 71 -25.02 -16.81 12.93
CA GLU A 71 -24.46 -17.30 11.67
C GLU A 71 -23.84 -16.16 10.85
N TRP A 72 -22.83 -16.49 10.07
CA TRP A 72 -22.23 -15.57 9.11
C TRP A 72 -22.88 -15.74 7.75
N GLN A 73 -23.33 -14.64 7.15
CA GLN A 73 -23.79 -14.60 5.77
C GLN A 73 -22.60 -14.34 4.86
N GLU A 74 -22.48 -15.12 3.79
CA GLU A 74 -21.46 -14.93 2.76
C GLU A 74 -22.06 -14.22 1.56
N LEU A 75 -21.43 -13.12 1.18
CA LEU A 75 -21.85 -12.27 0.08
C LEU A 75 -20.75 -12.16 -0.98
N ASP A 76 -21.13 -12.21 -2.25
CA ASP A 76 -20.23 -11.92 -3.35
C ASP A 76 -19.98 -10.42 -3.54
N ALA A 77 -19.24 -10.05 -4.58
CA ALA A 77 -18.92 -8.66 -4.87
C ALA A 77 -20.14 -7.79 -5.22
N ALA A 78 -21.25 -8.40 -5.63
CA ALA A 78 -22.51 -7.74 -5.92
C ALA A 78 -23.49 -7.82 -4.72
N GLU A 79 -22.98 -8.12 -3.52
CA GLU A 79 -23.75 -8.35 -2.29
C GLU A 79 -24.81 -9.45 -2.38
N LYS A 80 -24.67 -10.37 -3.35
CA LYS A 80 -25.57 -11.51 -3.43
C LYS A 80 -25.16 -12.56 -2.41
N LEU A 81 -26.13 -13.03 -1.62
CA LEU A 81 -25.94 -14.17 -0.72
C LEU A 81 -25.53 -15.42 -1.50
N THR A 82 -24.37 -15.97 -1.18
CA THR A 82 -23.81 -17.19 -1.79
C THR A 82 -23.74 -18.37 -0.82
N GLY A 83 -23.75 -18.11 0.48
CA GLY A 83 -23.71 -19.16 1.50
C GLY A 83 -23.91 -18.64 2.92
N ARG A 84 -23.84 -19.56 3.88
CA ARG A 84 -23.88 -19.29 5.32
C ARG A 84 -22.82 -20.10 6.05
N LEU A 85 -22.16 -19.50 7.04
CA LEU A 85 -21.13 -20.17 7.84
C LEU A 85 -21.54 -20.20 9.31
N THR A 86 -21.31 -21.33 9.96
CA THR A 86 -21.27 -21.43 11.42
C THR A 86 -19.82 -21.63 11.83
N LEU A 87 -19.30 -20.74 12.69
CA LEU A 87 -17.89 -20.73 13.08
C LEU A 87 -17.75 -20.93 14.60
N ASN A 88 -16.76 -21.74 14.98
CA ASN A 88 -16.25 -21.91 16.34
C ASN A 88 -14.73 -21.77 16.29
N CYS A 89 -14.12 -21.34 17.39
CA CYS A 89 -12.71 -21.00 17.42
C CYS A 89 -12.23 -20.93 18.87
N ASP A 90 -10.94 -21.14 19.02
CA ASP A 90 -10.17 -20.83 20.22
C ASP A 90 -9.00 -19.90 19.85
N ALA A 91 -7.96 -19.80 20.67
CA ALA A 91 -6.82 -18.94 20.38
C ALA A 91 -6.02 -19.34 19.12
N ASN A 92 -6.11 -20.60 18.70
CA ASN A 92 -5.24 -21.20 17.67
C ASN A 92 -6.01 -21.81 16.50
N THR A 93 -7.26 -22.20 16.70
CA THR A 93 -8.05 -22.93 15.72
C THR A 93 -9.35 -22.22 15.40
N LEU A 94 -9.80 -22.35 14.16
CA LEU A 94 -11.11 -21.96 13.69
C LEU A 94 -11.71 -23.13 12.91
N ASN A 95 -12.86 -23.62 13.34
CA ASN A 95 -13.57 -24.73 12.74
C ASN A 95 -15.05 -24.36 12.50
N GLY A 96 -15.69 -25.02 11.55
CA GLY A 96 -17.06 -24.66 11.21
C GLY A 96 -17.67 -25.48 10.10
N GLU A 97 -18.82 -25.02 9.64
CA GLU A 97 -19.53 -25.55 8.47
C GLU A 97 -19.95 -24.38 7.60
N TRP A 98 -19.65 -24.46 6.31
CA TRP A 98 -20.27 -23.65 5.28
C TRP A 98 -21.48 -24.40 4.70
N ARG A 99 -22.55 -23.68 4.38
CA ARG A 99 -23.74 -24.21 3.70
C ARG A 99 -24.12 -23.35 2.51
N SER A 100 -24.58 -23.99 1.43
CA SER A 100 -25.21 -23.28 0.31
C SER A 100 -26.49 -22.59 0.76
N VAL A 101 -26.94 -21.60 -0.03
CA VAL A 101 -28.16 -20.82 0.27
C VAL A 101 -29.40 -21.69 0.46
N ASP A 102 -29.53 -22.75 -0.33
CA ASP A 102 -30.62 -23.74 -0.26
C ASP A 102 -30.40 -24.83 0.80
N GLY A 103 -29.25 -24.81 1.50
CA GLY A 103 -28.86 -25.78 2.52
C GLY A 103 -28.48 -27.17 2.00
N THR A 104 -28.51 -27.41 0.68
CA THR A 104 -28.29 -28.75 0.11
C THR A 104 -26.83 -29.20 0.13
N LYS A 105 -25.89 -28.24 0.08
CA LYS A 105 -24.45 -28.50 0.15
C LYS A 105 -23.89 -28.02 1.47
N LYS A 106 -22.98 -28.82 2.02
CA LYS A 106 -22.27 -28.53 3.27
C LYS A 106 -20.79 -28.82 3.09
N LEU A 107 -19.94 -27.94 3.59
CA LEU A 107 -18.49 -28.10 3.52
C LEU A 107 -17.86 -27.77 4.88
N PRO A 108 -16.95 -28.60 5.40
CA PRO A 108 -16.27 -28.31 6.66
C PRO A 108 -15.32 -27.12 6.50
N ILE A 109 -15.19 -26.32 7.56
CA ILE A 109 -14.18 -25.26 7.68
C ILE A 109 -13.19 -25.72 8.73
N ALA A 110 -11.89 -25.63 8.42
CA ALA A 110 -10.82 -25.91 9.36
C ALA A 110 -9.62 -25.00 9.05
N ALA A 111 -9.22 -24.18 10.01
CA ALA A 111 -8.16 -23.20 9.87
C ALA A 111 -7.39 -23.00 11.18
N THR A 112 -6.17 -22.48 11.07
CA THR A 112 -5.35 -22.07 12.20
C THR A 112 -5.17 -20.56 12.21
N ALA A 113 -5.02 -19.99 13.39
CA ALA A 113 -4.69 -18.58 13.55
C ALA A 113 -3.40 -18.25 12.77
N THR A 114 -3.39 -17.09 12.13
CA THR A 114 -2.22 -16.51 11.48
C THR A 114 -2.11 -15.05 11.88
N ARG A 115 -0.95 -14.44 11.63
CA ARG A 115 -0.78 -13.02 11.92
C ARG A 115 -1.60 -12.21 10.90
N ASN A 116 -2.12 -11.06 11.30
CA ASN A 116 -2.95 -10.25 10.41
C ASN A 116 -2.17 -9.81 9.15
N ASP A 117 -0.87 -9.51 9.27
CA ASP A 117 0.02 -9.19 8.14
C ASP A 117 0.20 -10.37 7.17
N ASP A 118 -0.05 -11.59 7.63
CA ASP A 118 0.00 -12.80 6.81
C ASP A 118 -1.33 -13.07 6.07
N TYR A 119 -2.44 -12.37 6.36
CA TYR A 119 -3.75 -12.61 5.71
C TYR A 119 -3.65 -12.65 4.19
N ASN A 120 -2.90 -11.72 3.59
CA ASN A 120 -2.72 -11.58 2.14
C ASN A 120 -1.51 -12.35 1.57
N ALA A 121 -0.75 -13.12 2.36
CA ALA A 121 0.49 -13.76 1.89
C ALA A 121 0.31 -14.68 0.66
N PRO A 122 -0.72 -15.54 0.58
CA PRO A 122 -0.99 -16.32 -0.64
C PRO A 122 -1.23 -15.48 -1.91
N ARG A 123 -1.88 -14.31 -1.78
CA ARG A 123 -2.08 -13.36 -2.88
C ARG A 123 -0.75 -12.77 -3.33
N LYS A 124 0.06 -12.28 -2.38
CA LYS A 124 1.37 -11.69 -2.66
C LYS A 124 2.27 -12.63 -3.46
N ILE A 125 2.32 -13.90 -3.07
CA ILE A 125 3.14 -14.94 -3.75
C ILE A 125 2.63 -15.25 -5.16
N ALA A 126 1.31 -15.31 -5.34
CA ALA A 126 0.71 -15.72 -6.62
C ALA A 126 0.55 -14.57 -7.63
N LEU A 127 0.76 -13.32 -7.20
CA LEU A 127 0.56 -12.16 -8.05
C LEU A 127 1.58 -12.15 -9.19
N LYS A 128 1.07 -12.14 -10.42
CA LYS A 128 1.87 -12.15 -11.64
C LYS A 128 1.56 -10.93 -12.48
N PRO A 129 2.52 -10.01 -12.67
CA PRO A 129 2.33 -8.91 -13.59
C PRO A 129 2.39 -9.37 -15.05
N THR A 130 1.86 -8.53 -15.93
CA THR A 130 2.07 -8.61 -17.38
C THR A 130 2.97 -7.47 -17.83
N VAL A 131 3.76 -7.68 -18.88
CA VAL A 131 4.61 -6.62 -19.46
C VAL A 131 3.73 -5.77 -20.37
N ALA A 132 3.54 -4.50 -20.03
CA ALA A 132 2.75 -3.56 -20.82
C ALA A 132 3.57 -2.91 -21.93
N LYS A 133 4.80 -2.48 -21.61
CA LYS A 133 5.75 -1.90 -22.58
C LYS A 133 7.20 -2.10 -22.14
N THR A 134 8.11 -2.01 -23.09
CA THR A 134 9.56 -1.89 -22.84
C THR A 134 9.98 -0.45 -23.11
N GLY A 135 10.82 0.11 -22.24
CA GLY A 135 11.42 1.42 -22.39
C GLY A 135 12.95 1.36 -22.32
N GLN A 136 13.60 2.47 -22.64
CA GLN A 136 15.04 2.62 -22.46
C GLN A 136 15.45 4.04 -22.09
N ILE A 137 16.50 4.18 -21.28
CA ILE A 137 17.17 5.45 -20.96
C ILE A 137 18.68 5.24 -21.06
N GLY A 138 19.35 6.06 -21.87
CA GLY A 138 20.81 5.97 -22.05
C GLY A 138 21.30 4.56 -22.45
N GLY A 139 20.53 3.87 -23.30
CA GLY A 139 20.82 2.50 -23.76
C GLY A 139 20.48 1.38 -22.76
N ARG A 140 19.98 1.71 -21.56
CA ARG A 140 19.56 0.74 -20.53
C ARG A 140 18.08 0.47 -20.65
N ARG A 141 17.69 -0.81 -20.63
CA ARG A 141 16.32 -1.24 -20.87
C ARG A 141 15.56 -1.52 -19.57
N TYR A 142 14.29 -1.18 -19.55
CA TYR A 142 13.36 -1.56 -18.49
C TYR A 142 12.03 -1.98 -19.10
N GLU A 143 11.21 -2.66 -18.32
CA GLU A 143 9.84 -2.99 -18.64
C GLU A 143 8.90 -2.28 -17.67
N VAL A 144 7.77 -1.83 -18.20
CA VAL A 144 6.63 -1.38 -17.40
C VAL A 144 5.68 -2.56 -17.28
N LEU A 145 5.28 -2.81 -16.04
CA LEU A 145 4.46 -3.93 -15.63
C LEU A 145 3.06 -3.45 -15.28
N THR A 146 2.04 -4.24 -15.61
CA THR A 146 0.66 -4.05 -15.16
C THR A 146 0.26 -5.21 -14.28
N TYR A 147 -0.28 -4.90 -13.11
CA TYR A 147 -0.74 -5.88 -12.14
C TYR A 147 -2.28 -6.01 -12.19
N PRO A 148 -2.81 -7.24 -12.07
CA PRO A 148 -4.25 -7.43 -11.97
C PRO A 148 -4.77 -6.91 -10.63
N VAL A 149 -5.93 -6.26 -10.66
CA VAL A 149 -6.71 -5.87 -9.47
C VAL A 149 -8.19 -6.26 -9.65
N PRO A 150 -8.92 -6.56 -8.57
CA PRO A 150 -10.37 -6.76 -8.65
C PRO A 150 -11.08 -5.48 -9.07
N GLY A 151 -12.16 -5.62 -9.84
CA GLY A 151 -13.17 -4.57 -9.94
C GLY A 151 -12.72 -3.26 -10.60
N THR A 152 -12.58 -3.24 -11.92
CA THR A 152 -13.04 -2.10 -12.74
C THR A 152 -14.51 -2.30 -13.15
N ILE A 153 -15.32 -2.86 -12.25
CA ILE A 153 -16.76 -2.97 -12.45
C ILE A 153 -17.32 -1.59 -12.10
N GLY A 154 -17.45 -0.75 -13.13
CA GLY A 154 -17.75 0.66 -13.01
C GLY A 154 -18.95 0.96 -12.14
N THR A 155 -18.70 1.66 -11.04
CA THR A 155 -19.59 2.69 -10.54
C THR A 155 -19.87 3.66 -11.70
N ARG A 156 -21.14 3.90 -12.01
CA ARG A 156 -21.51 5.01 -12.90
C ARG A 156 -21.13 6.31 -12.19
N GLY A 157 -20.01 6.92 -12.57
CA GLY A 157 -19.72 8.30 -12.17
C GLY A 157 -18.25 8.67 -12.04
N ALA A 158 -17.35 7.71 -11.80
CA ALA A 158 -15.92 7.96 -11.84
C ALA A 158 -15.21 6.66 -12.20
N LYS A 159 -14.63 6.62 -13.40
CA LYS A 159 -13.47 5.77 -13.62
C LYS A 159 -12.30 6.64 -13.18
N LEU A 160 -11.77 6.42 -11.98
CA LEU A 160 -10.32 6.52 -11.92
C LEU A 160 -9.83 5.42 -12.88
N ASP A 161 -8.87 5.73 -13.75
CA ASP A 161 -8.23 4.70 -14.57
C ASP A 161 -7.38 3.85 -13.64
N THR A 162 -8.03 3.01 -12.82
CA THR A 162 -7.45 2.32 -11.69
C THR A 162 -6.32 1.44 -12.19
N THR A 163 -5.11 1.92 -11.99
CA THR A 163 -3.91 1.34 -12.58
C THR A 163 -2.93 1.03 -11.48
N HIS A 164 -2.56 -0.25 -11.43
CA HIS A 164 -1.47 -0.74 -10.59
C HIS A 164 -0.32 -1.15 -11.50
N GLY A 165 0.69 -0.28 -11.53
CA GLY A 165 1.85 -0.38 -12.38
C GLY A 165 3.14 -0.51 -11.57
N GLY A 166 4.07 -1.30 -12.09
CA GLY A 166 5.42 -1.39 -11.57
C GLY A 166 6.45 -1.31 -12.68
N ILE A 167 7.72 -1.35 -12.33
CA ILE A 167 8.81 -1.43 -13.29
C ILE A 167 9.72 -2.63 -13.00
N ARG A 168 10.36 -3.14 -14.05
CA ARG A 168 11.44 -4.12 -13.95
C ARG A 168 12.63 -3.65 -14.78
N LEU A 169 13.78 -3.47 -14.14
CA LEU A 169 15.03 -3.12 -14.80
C LEU A 169 15.63 -4.38 -15.45
N ILE A 170 16.10 -4.25 -16.69
CA ILE A 170 16.73 -5.37 -17.41
C ILE A 170 18.25 -5.32 -17.17
N GLY A 171 18.75 -6.34 -16.48
CA GLY A 171 20.17 -6.54 -16.21
C GLY A 171 20.39 -7.72 -15.27
N THR A 172 21.64 -8.11 -15.08
CA THR A 172 22.02 -9.32 -14.31
C THR A 172 22.90 -9.03 -13.10
N THR A 173 23.13 -7.75 -12.77
CA THR A 173 23.96 -7.40 -11.61
C THR A 173 23.21 -7.71 -10.31
N PRO A 174 23.93 -8.06 -9.22
CA PRO A 174 23.30 -8.27 -7.91
C PRO A 174 22.46 -7.06 -7.46
N ALA A 175 22.93 -5.84 -7.72
CA ALA A 175 22.21 -4.61 -7.41
C ALA A 175 20.87 -4.49 -8.16
N ILE A 176 20.83 -4.83 -9.46
CA ILE A 176 19.59 -4.83 -10.23
C ILE A 176 18.63 -5.90 -9.71
N THR A 177 19.11 -7.08 -9.33
CA THR A 177 18.28 -8.12 -8.70
C THR A 177 17.66 -7.65 -7.40
N THR A 178 18.46 -7.06 -6.50
CA THR A 178 17.97 -6.50 -5.23
C THR A 178 16.94 -5.41 -5.48
N LEU A 179 17.24 -4.47 -6.37
CA LEU A 179 16.34 -3.36 -6.68
C LEU A 179 15.03 -3.83 -7.32
N ASN A 180 15.08 -4.78 -8.26
CA ASN A 180 13.87 -5.36 -8.84
C ASN A 180 13.01 -6.07 -7.78
N ALA A 181 13.61 -6.70 -6.77
CA ALA A 181 12.85 -7.27 -5.65
C ALA A 181 12.18 -6.18 -4.80
N THR A 182 12.86 -5.06 -4.53
CA THR A 182 12.27 -3.90 -3.85
C THR A 182 11.11 -3.29 -4.64
N LEU A 183 11.30 -3.03 -5.93
CA LEU A 183 10.28 -2.44 -6.81
C LEU A 183 9.07 -3.36 -6.96
N TRP A 184 9.30 -4.67 -7.10
CA TRP A 184 8.25 -5.68 -7.13
C TRP A 184 7.46 -5.72 -5.82
N GLY A 185 8.15 -5.68 -4.66
CA GLY A 185 7.51 -5.62 -3.35
C GLY A 185 6.58 -4.42 -3.22
N LYS A 186 7.07 -3.20 -3.55
CA LYS A 186 6.27 -1.97 -3.55
C LYS A 186 5.04 -2.05 -4.48
N ALA A 187 5.17 -2.68 -5.65
CA ALA A 187 4.05 -2.84 -6.58
C ALA A 187 3.02 -3.88 -6.10
N VAL A 188 3.48 -4.98 -5.48
CA VAL A 188 2.61 -5.99 -4.87
C VAL A 188 1.85 -5.42 -3.69
N ASP A 189 2.53 -4.68 -2.81
CA ASP A 189 1.91 -4.07 -1.64
C ASP A 189 0.80 -3.08 -2.06
N ALA A 190 1.02 -2.25 -3.09
CA ALA A 190 -0.03 -1.36 -3.60
C ALA A 190 -1.28 -2.08 -4.12
N VAL A 191 -1.12 -3.25 -4.75
CA VAL A 191 -2.26 -4.09 -5.16
C VAL A 191 -3.01 -4.63 -3.95
N ILE A 192 -2.30 -5.01 -2.89
CA ILE A 192 -2.91 -5.48 -1.64
C ILE A 192 -3.62 -4.34 -0.92
N ASP A 193 -2.99 -3.17 -0.82
CA ASP A 193 -3.58 -1.97 -0.22
C ASP A 193 -4.86 -1.56 -0.94
N HIS A 194 -4.90 -1.70 -2.28
CA HIS A 194 -6.11 -1.50 -3.07
C HIS A 194 -7.23 -2.50 -2.73
N ILE A 195 -6.90 -3.79 -2.58
CA ILE A 195 -7.87 -4.82 -2.18
C ILE A 195 -8.42 -4.51 -0.78
N ASP A 196 -7.55 -4.12 0.14
CA ASP A 196 -7.93 -3.77 1.51
C ASP A 196 -8.78 -2.50 1.56
N CYS A 197 -8.46 -1.50 0.74
CA CYS A 197 -9.24 -0.28 0.54
C CYS A 197 -10.67 -0.57 0.05
N MET A 198 -10.81 -1.42 -0.99
CA MET A 198 -12.13 -1.85 -1.48
C MET A 198 -12.92 -2.65 -0.44
N ALA A 199 -12.25 -3.52 0.32
CA ALA A 199 -12.89 -4.28 1.38
C ALA A 199 -13.39 -3.37 2.50
N GLN A 200 -12.61 -2.35 2.87
CA GLN A 200 -13.03 -1.33 3.82
C GLN A 200 -14.27 -0.57 3.32
N GLY A 201 -14.27 -0.11 2.07
CA GLY A 201 -15.43 0.59 1.49
C GLY A 201 -16.70 -0.23 1.55
N ARG A 202 -16.59 -1.52 1.20
CA ARG A 202 -17.69 -2.46 1.34
C ARG A 202 -18.21 -2.58 2.77
N ARG A 203 -17.32 -2.69 3.75
CA ARG A 203 -17.71 -2.76 5.17
C ARG A 203 -18.39 -1.47 5.66
N GLU A 204 -17.90 -0.32 5.23
CA GLU A 204 -18.34 0.97 5.77
C GLU A 204 -19.59 1.53 5.09
N ARG A 205 -19.69 1.37 3.76
CA ARG A 205 -20.70 2.06 2.93
C ARG A 205 -21.32 1.16 1.85
N GLY A 206 -20.97 -0.13 1.80
CA GLY A 206 -21.49 -1.08 0.81
C GLY A 206 -20.68 -1.13 -0.51
N PRO A 207 -21.09 -1.94 -1.51
CA PRO A 207 -20.34 -2.25 -2.73
C PRO A 207 -20.13 -1.06 -3.64
N GLU A 208 -20.99 -0.05 -3.54
CA GLU A 208 -20.95 1.18 -4.34
C GLU A 208 -20.16 2.30 -3.65
N ALA A 209 -19.42 2.01 -2.56
CA ALA A 209 -18.69 3.01 -1.79
C ALA A 209 -17.66 3.82 -2.59
N GLY A 210 -17.23 3.31 -3.75
CA GLY A 210 -16.23 3.95 -4.61
C GLY A 210 -14.84 4.04 -3.94
N TYR A 211 -14.53 3.13 -3.02
CA TYR A 211 -13.21 3.11 -2.38
C TYR A 211 -12.25 2.40 -3.32
N GLU A 212 -11.25 3.13 -3.78
CA GLU A 212 -10.26 2.64 -4.73
C GLU A 212 -8.95 3.40 -4.57
N SER A 213 -7.90 2.85 -5.15
CA SER A 213 -6.57 3.45 -5.16
C SER A 213 -5.80 2.96 -6.37
N SER A 214 -4.83 3.76 -6.79
CA SER A 214 -3.93 3.49 -7.90
C SER A 214 -2.50 3.75 -7.48
N GLN A 215 -1.56 3.03 -8.08
CA GLN A 215 -0.13 3.32 -7.95
C GLN A 215 0.58 2.97 -9.25
N THR A 216 1.48 3.83 -9.71
CA THR A 216 2.37 3.51 -10.83
C THR A 216 3.81 3.88 -10.51
N GLN A 217 4.76 3.14 -11.10
CA GLN A 217 6.18 3.45 -11.03
C GLN A 217 6.68 3.82 -12.43
N THR A 218 7.56 4.82 -12.52
CA THR A 218 8.18 5.30 -13.76
C THR A 218 9.67 5.51 -13.58
N VAL A 219 10.50 5.06 -14.53
CA VAL A 219 11.93 5.38 -14.54
C VAL A 219 12.13 6.79 -15.09
N VAL A 220 12.63 7.70 -14.26
CA VAL A 220 12.86 9.12 -14.60
C VAL A 220 14.25 9.33 -15.17
N ALA A 221 15.27 8.73 -14.54
CA ALA A 221 16.66 8.85 -14.97
C ALA A 221 17.43 7.55 -14.71
N TRP A 222 18.42 7.24 -15.54
CA TRP A 222 19.23 6.02 -15.38
C TRP A 222 20.61 6.16 -16.01
N ASN A 223 21.65 5.97 -15.19
CA ASN A 223 23.05 5.90 -15.63
C ASN A 223 23.77 4.67 -15.06
N ALA A 224 25.10 4.66 -15.05
CA ALA A 224 25.87 3.51 -14.57
C ALA A 224 25.87 3.34 -13.05
N ALA A 225 25.63 4.42 -12.30
CA ALA A 225 25.70 4.45 -10.85
C ALA A 225 24.32 4.51 -10.17
N PHE A 226 23.32 5.08 -10.83
CA PHE A 226 22.02 5.34 -10.25
C PHE A 226 20.86 5.09 -11.21
N VAL A 227 19.70 4.78 -10.65
CA VAL A 227 18.40 4.84 -11.31
C VAL A 227 17.43 5.60 -10.43
N VAL A 228 16.61 6.45 -11.03
CA VAL A 228 15.66 7.32 -10.37
C VAL A 228 14.27 6.87 -10.77
N VAL A 229 13.43 6.59 -9.78
CA VAL A 229 12.09 6.04 -9.97
C VAL A 229 11.08 6.96 -9.31
N ASP A 230 10.16 7.50 -10.10
CA ASP A 230 8.98 8.18 -9.62
C ASP A 230 7.89 7.15 -9.33
N THR A 231 7.26 7.28 -8.16
CA THR A 231 6.09 6.50 -7.75
C THR A 231 4.95 7.46 -7.50
N TRP A 232 3.97 7.43 -8.39
CA TRP A 232 2.73 8.18 -8.24
C TRP A 232 1.65 7.28 -7.64
N ASN A 233 0.84 7.83 -6.74
CA ASN A 233 -0.26 7.13 -6.12
C ASN A 233 -1.45 8.06 -5.87
N GLU A 234 -2.66 7.51 -5.93
CA GLU A 234 -3.89 8.22 -5.57
C GLU A 234 -4.92 7.25 -5.01
N GLY A 235 -5.96 7.78 -4.36
CA GLY A 235 -7.11 6.98 -3.98
C GLY A 235 -8.04 7.64 -2.96
N TYR A 236 -9.04 6.88 -2.56
CA TYR A 236 -9.98 7.22 -1.52
C TYR A 236 -10.38 5.94 -0.77
N CYS A 237 -10.08 5.87 0.53
CA CYS A 237 -10.37 4.70 1.36
C CYS A 237 -11.17 5.10 2.63
N GLY A 238 -12.08 6.07 2.51
CA GLY A 238 -13.04 6.41 3.59
C GLY A 238 -12.70 7.58 4.50
N GLY A 239 -11.69 8.38 4.15
CA GLY A 239 -11.37 9.63 4.86
C GLY A 239 -12.28 10.81 4.52
N ALA A 240 -11.88 11.99 4.98
CA ALA A 240 -12.55 13.26 4.69
C ALA A 240 -12.47 13.66 3.21
N HIS A 241 -11.40 13.25 2.52
CA HIS A 241 -11.13 13.57 1.13
C HIS A 241 -10.28 12.47 0.47
N PRO A 242 -10.22 12.42 -0.88
CA PRO A 242 -9.21 11.64 -1.59
C PRO A 242 -7.80 12.09 -1.26
N TRP A 243 -6.84 11.24 -1.59
CA TRP A 243 -5.41 11.53 -1.49
C TRP A 243 -4.76 11.28 -2.85
N HIS A 244 -3.71 12.04 -3.13
CA HIS A 244 -2.81 11.81 -4.24
C HIS A 244 -1.41 12.21 -3.80
N GLY A 245 -0.41 11.64 -4.43
CA GLY A 245 0.97 11.90 -4.11
C GLY A 245 1.91 11.38 -5.19
N ASN A 246 3.11 11.93 -5.15
CA ASN A 246 4.25 11.46 -5.91
C ASN A 246 5.43 11.34 -4.95
N SER A 247 6.27 10.33 -5.17
CA SER A 247 7.52 10.16 -4.45
C SER A 247 8.58 9.70 -5.42
N VAL A 248 9.68 10.45 -5.51
CA VAL A 248 10.81 10.09 -6.36
C VAL A 248 11.93 9.54 -5.50
N THR A 249 12.37 8.33 -5.82
CA THR A 249 13.44 7.64 -5.11
C THR A 249 14.63 7.42 -6.02
N THR A 250 15.82 7.78 -5.53
CA THR A 250 17.07 7.45 -6.21
C THR A 250 17.67 6.19 -5.63
N TYR A 251 17.95 5.20 -6.47
CA TYR A 251 18.59 3.94 -6.10
C TYR A 251 20.00 3.85 -6.62
N ARG A 252 20.91 3.28 -5.82
CA ARG A 252 22.28 2.99 -6.21
C ARG A 252 22.38 1.67 -6.96
N LEU A 253 23.16 1.62 -8.02
CA LEU A 253 23.36 0.42 -8.85
C LEU A 253 24.59 -0.41 -8.45
N ASP A 254 25.31 -0.03 -7.41
CA ASP A 254 26.34 -0.87 -6.79
C ASP A 254 25.76 -1.76 -5.68
N THR A 255 24.73 -1.30 -4.97
CA THR A 255 24.07 -2.05 -3.87
C THR A 255 22.63 -2.46 -4.17
N GLY A 256 21.92 -1.72 -5.02
CA GLY A 256 20.47 -1.83 -5.20
C GLY A 256 19.65 -1.10 -4.12
N ALA A 257 20.30 -0.41 -3.18
CA ALA A 257 19.65 0.30 -2.08
C ALA A 257 19.28 1.75 -2.43
N GLU A 258 18.35 2.34 -1.68
CA GLU A 258 18.03 3.77 -1.75
C GLU A 258 19.28 4.60 -1.41
N ALA A 259 19.51 5.66 -2.17
CA ALA A 259 20.56 6.63 -1.92
C ALA A 259 20.10 7.61 -0.83
N ASP A 260 20.98 7.92 0.12
CA ASP A 260 20.77 9.05 1.03
C ASP A 260 21.04 10.36 0.27
N VAL A 261 20.01 10.84 -0.45
CA VAL A 261 20.09 12.08 -1.23
C VAL A 261 20.26 13.31 -0.35
N SER A 262 19.80 13.26 0.92
CA SER A 262 20.01 14.35 1.87
C SER A 262 21.49 14.62 2.12
N SER A 263 22.32 13.58 2.07
CA SER A 263 23.78 13.71 2.23
C SER A 263 24.47 14.46 1.07
N TRP A 264 23.78 14.70 -0.05
CA TRP A 264 24.35 15.38 -1.22
C TRP A 264 24.42 16.89 -1.05
N VAL A 265 23.57 17.45 -0.20
CA VAL A 265 23.60 18.85 0.20
C VAL A 265 24.26 19.01 1.57
N ARG A 266 24.59 20.25 1.93
CA ARG A 266 25.22 20.56 3.20
C ARG A 266 24.39 20.03 4.38
N SER A 267 25.06 19.67 5.48
CA SER A 267 24.42 19.05 6.64
C SER A 267 23.33 19.92 7.28
N ASP A 268 23.52 21.24 7.26
CA ASP A 268 22.56 22.24 7.73
C ASP A 268 21.30 22.34 6.84
N TRP A 269 21.31 21.74 5.65
CA TRP A 269 20.21 21.77 4.68
C TRP A 269 19.54 20.42 4.45
N ARG A 270 19.93 19.39 5.22
CA ARG A 270 19.37 18.03 5.09
C ARG A 270 17.88 17.99 5.36
N SER A 271 17.46 18.67 6.44
CA SER A 271 16.04 18.81 6.78
C SER A 271 15.39 19.83 5.87
N GLU A 272 15.90 21.05 5.80
CA GLU A 272 15.28 22.14 5.06
C GLU A 272 16.34 23.12 4.56
N ILE A 273 16.18 23.60 3.32
CA ILE A 273 17.02 24.63 2.71
C ILE A 273 16.37 26.00 3.02
N PRO A 274 17.00 26.87 3.83
CA PRO A 274 16.43 28.16 4.17
C PRO A 274 16.23 29.04 2.93
N LYS A 275 15.06 29.69 2.79
CA LYS A 275 14.73 30.53 1.63
C LYS A 275 15.70 31.71 1.45
N ASP A 276 16.26 32.22 2.54
CA ASP A 276 17.20 33.33 2.57
C ASP A 276 18.67 32.93 2.29
N SER A 277 18.96 31.62 2.29
CA SER A 277 20.24 31.07 1.87
C SER A 277 20.50 31.32 0.37
N ARG A 278 21.75 31.21 -0.06
CA ARG A 278 22.10 31.41 -1.48
C ARG A 278 21.40 30.40 -2.40
N LEU A 279 21.32 29.12 -2.01
CA LEU A 279 20.58 28.11 -2.76
C LEU A 279 19.07 28.35 -2.67
N GLY A 280 18.54 28.66 -1.49
CA GLY A 280 17.12 28.99 -1.31
C GLY A 280 16.65 30.12 -2.21
N LYS A 281 17.45 31.19 -2.35
CA LYS A 281 17.13 32.30 -3.28
C LYS A 281 17.10 31.87 -4.74
N LEU A 282 17.97 30.93 -5.15
CA LEU A 282 17.92 30.36 -6.51
C LEU A 282 16.66 29.51 -6.70
N LEU A 283 16.27 28.73 -5.70
CA LEU A 283 15.06 27.91 -5.73
C LEU A 283 13.79 28.77 -5.77
N VAL A 284 13.68 29.79 -4.91
CA VAL A 284 12.56 30.76 -4.93
C VAL A 284 12.46 31.43 -6.29
N LYS A 285 13.59 31.84 -6.87
CA LYS A 285 13.60 32.45 -8.20
C LYS A 285 13.13 31.46 -9.28
N ALA A 286 13.68 30.24 -9.30
CA ALA A 286 13.31 29.24 -10.29
C ALA A 286 11.85 28.81 -10.16
N TYR A 287 11.34 28.69 -8.93
CA TYR A 287 9.92 28.45 -8.66
C TYR A 287 9.03 29.58 -9.21
N ALA A 288 9.39 30.84 -8.98
CA ALA A 288 8.65 31.97 -9.54
C ALA A 288 8.74 32.04 -11.07
N ASP A 289 9.90 31.71 -11.65
CA ASP A 289 10.12 31.74 -13.10
C ASP A 289 9.39 30.59 -13.84
N ASN A 290 8.97 29.52 -13.14
CA ASN A 290 8.21 28.40 -13.73
C ASN A 290 6.77 28.79 -14.10
N GLY A 291 6.27 29.94 -13.64
CA GLY A 291 4.89 30.39 -13.86
C GLY A 291 3.88 29.68 -12.96
N GLY A 292 2.58 29.86 -13.23
CA GLY A 292 1.51 29.18 -12.49
C GLY A 292 1.48 29.55 -11.01
N ASN A 293 1.43 28.54 -10.13
CA ASN A 293 1.41 28.73 -8.68
C ASN A 293 2.66 29.47 -8.17
N GLY A 294 3.79 29.40 -8.89
CA GLY A 294 5.00 30.14 -8.58
C GLY A 294 4.87 31.67 -8.60
N GLU A 295 3.90 32.19 -9.36
CA GLU A 295 3.59 33.63 -9.43
C GLU A 295 2.72 34.09 -8.25
N GLU A 296 2.09 33.16 -7.53
CA GLU A 296 1.23 33.46 -6.40
C GLU A 296 2.06 33.69 -5.14
N ALA A 297 1.79 34.81 -4.45
CA ALA A 297 2.52 35.15 -3.23
C ALA A 297 2.32 34.10 -2.13
N GLU A 298 1.10 33.58 -2.00
CA GLU A 298 0.73 32.57 -1.01
C GLU A 298 1.54 31.28 -1.21
N CYS A 299 1.64 30.80 -2.44
CA CYS A 299 2.47 29.63 -2.75
C CYS A 299 3.95 29.87 -2.48
N ARG A 300 4.51 31.02 -2.88
CA ARG A 300 5.92 31.35 -2.59
C ARG A 300 6.23 31.39 -1.10
N ASP A 301 5.30 31.84 -0.28
CA ASP A 301 5.47 31.91 1.17
C ASP A 301 5.34 30.54 1.84
N GLU A 302 4.47 29.66 1.31
CA GLU A 302 4.19 28.33 1.86
C GLU A 302 5.19 27.24 1.45
N VAL A 303 5.73 27.26 0.23
CA VAL A 303 6.58 26.16 -0.24
C VAL A 303 7.86 26.01 0.57
N ARG A 304 8.29 24.78 0.81
CA ARG A 304 9.51 24.41 1.53
C ARG A 304 10.34 23.47 0.67
N TRP A 305 11.66 23.58 0.78
CA TRP A 305 12.59 22.69 0.09
C TRP A 305 13.34 21.84 1.10
N MET A 306 13.16 20.52 1.00
CA MET A 306 13.81 19.57 1.90
C MET A 306 15.00 18.93 1.20
N GLY A 307 16.16 18.86 1.86
CA GLY A 307 17.33 18.17 1.30
C GLY A 307 17.09 16.67 1.07
N SER A 308 16.15 16.09 1.80
CA SER A 308 15.67 14.71 1.61
C SER A 308 14.72 14.52 0.42
N SER A 309 14.28 15.60 -0.22
CA SER A 309 13.30 15.57 -1.31
C SER A 309 13.90 16.13 -2.59
N ILE A 310 15.07 15.59 -2.96
CA ILE A 310 15.79 15.93 -4.19
C ILE A 310 16.08 14.68 -5.00
N HIS A 311 16.14 14.81 -6.31
CA HIS A 311 16.59 13.73 -7.18
C HIS A 311 17.37 14.27 -8.38
N PRO A 312 18.33 13.49 -8.90
CA PRO A 312 19.08 13.89 -10.06
C PRO A 312 18.33 13.54 -11.36
N GLU A 313 18.46 14.41 -12.34
CA GLU A 313 18.06 14.16 -13.72
C GLU A 313 19.21 14.54 -14.67
N PRO A 314 19.16 14.16 -15.95
CA PRO A 314 20.18 14.59 -16.90
C PRO A 314 20.35 16.11 -16.88
N LYS A 315 21.57 16.57 -16.54
CA LYS A 315 22.02 17.97 -16.47
C LYS A 315 21.41 18.82 -15.35
N GLN A 316 20.54 18.27 -14.50
CA GLN A 316 19.86 19.04 -13.45
C GLN A 316 19.72 18.27 -12.13
N LEU A 317 19.55 19.01 -11.05
CA LEU A 317 19.08 18.50 -9.77
C LEU A 317 17.69 19.07 -9.55
N VAL A 318 16.72 18.19 -9.33
CA VAL A 318 15.33 18.53 -9.08
C VAL A 318 15.08 18.55 -7.58
N PHE A 319 14.32 19.55 -7.14
CA PHE A 319 13.91 19.75 -5.77
C PHE A 319 12.39 19.68 -5.74
N HIS A 320 11.85 18.65 -5.10
CA HIS A 320 10.42 18.57 -4.82
C HIS A 320 10.09 19.57 -3.71
N THR A 321 9.16 20.47 -3.99
CA THR A 321 8.64 21.36 -2.96
C THR A 321 7.66 20.60 -2.06
N GLN A 322 7.60 21.01 -0.80
CA GLN A 322 6.56 20.60 0.13
C GLN A 322 5.70 21.80 0.47
N ALA A 323 4.40 21.58 0.62
CA ALA A 323 3.45 22.59 1.08
C ALA A 323 2.49 21.96 2.11
N SER A 324 1.77 22.79 2.84
CA SER A 324 0.69 22.32 3.70
C SER A 324 -0.39 21.60 2.88
N TYR A 325 -1.19 20.74 3.50
CA TYR A 325 -2.22 19.96 2.78
C TYR A 325 -3.22 20.86 2.02
N ALA A 326 -3.56 22.03 2.59
CA ALA A 326 -4.43 22.99 1.91
C ALA A 326 -3.76 23.64 0.68
N MET A 327 -2.43 23.62 0.63
CA MET A 327 -1.59 24.26 -0.38
C MET A 327 -0.87 23.22 -1.26
N THR A 328 -1.36 21.97 -1.30
CA THR A 328 -0.80 20.93 -2.18
C THR A 328 -0.65 21.36 -3.65
N PRO A 329 -1.56 22.17 -4.24
CA PRO A 329 -1.32 22.70 -5.60
C PRO A 329 -0.02 23.50 -5.76
N CYS A 330 0.49 24.14 -4.70
CA CYS A 330 1.76 24.85 -4.74
C CYS A 330 2.98 23.91 -4.79
N ALA A 331 2.82 22.62 -4.49
CA ALA A 331 3.92 21.66 -4.43
C ALA A 331 4.38 21.24 -5.84
N GLU A 332 5.11 22.12 -6.53
CA GLU A 332 5.69 21.89 -7.85
C GLU A 332 7.21 21.67 -7.80
N ASP A 333 7.72 20.89 -8.76
CA ASP A 333 9.14 20.58 -8.86
C ASP A 333 9.94 21.77 -9.38
N VAL A 334 11.09 22.03 -8.74
CA VAL A 334 12.04 23.04 -9.18
C VAL A 334 13.32 22.36 -9.65
N ALA A 335 13.63 22.48 -10.94
CA ALA A 335 14.87 21.96 -11.50
C ALA A 335 15.93 23.07 -11.61
N LEU A 336 17.12 22.82 -11.05
CA LEU A 336 18.27 23.69 -11.21
C LEU A 336 19.39 23.00 -12.02
N PRO A 337 20.06 23.69 -12.96
CA PRO A 337 21.22 23.14 -13.65
C PRO A 337 22.31 22.68 -12.67
N ILE A 338 22.98 21.56 -12.97
CA ILE A 338 24.02 20.99 -12.08
C ILE A 338 25.10 22.02 -11.73
N ASP A 339 25.51 22.86 -12.68
CA ASP A 339 26.54 23.89 -12.44
C ASP A 339 26.06 24.97 -11.45
N ALA A 340 24.76 25.27 -11.42
CA ALA A 340 24.19 26.24 -10.47
C ALA A 340 24.16 25.69 -9.04
N VAL A 341 23.89 24.38 -8.88
CA VAL A 341 23.85 23.74 -7.56
C VAL A 341 25.23 23.29 -7.06
N TRP A 342 26.20 23.11 -7.96
CA TRP A 342 27.53 22.55 -7.66
C TRP A 342 28.26 23.13 -6.44
N PRO A 343 28.27 24.46 -6.22
CA PRO A 343 28.96 25.07 -5.07
C PRO A 343 28.32 24.72 -3.71
N TYR A 344 27.12 24.16 -3.72
CA TYR A 344 26.33 23.85 -2.53
C TYR A 344 26.29 22.37 -2.19
N LEU A 345 26.90 21.53 -3.03
CA LEU A 345 26.94 20.09 -2.84
C LEU A 345 28.10 19.70 -1.93
N THR A 346 27.89 18.64 -1.16
CA THR A 346 28.98 17.93 -0.48
C THR A 346 29.85 17.19 -1.50
N PRO A 347 31.05 16.71 -1.11
CA PRO A 347 31.83 15.84 -1.98
C PRO A 347 31.06 14.61 -2.48
N ALA A 348 30.18 14.05 -1.65
CA ALA A 348 29.29 12.95 -2.03
C ALA A 348 28.28 13.38 -3.10
N GLY A 349 27.62 14.52 -2.93
CA GLY A 349 26.68 15.07 -3.90
C GLY A 349 27.35 15.43 -5.24
N GLN A 350 28.53 16.04 -5.19
CA GLN A 350 29.33 16.32 -6.39
C GLN A 350 29.67 15.02 -7.12
N GLN A 351 30.12 14.00 -6.40
CA GLN A 351 30.46 12.72 -7.00
C GLN A 351 29.24 12.03 -7.62
N ALA A 352 28.07 12.10 -6.97
CA ALA A 352 26.82 11.58 -7.53
C ALA A 352 26.45 12.30 -8.82
N LEU A 353 26.40 13.64 -8.80
CA LEU A 353 25.95 14.44 -9.95
C LEU A 353 26.92 14.44 -11.14
N LYS A 354 28.22 14.11 -10.97
CA LYS A 354 29.11 13.90 -12.13
C LYS A 354 28.54 12.90 -13.13
N THR A 355 27.82 11.89 -12.65
CA THR A 355 27.25 10.83 -13.49
C THR A 355 26.00 11.27 -14.26
N PHE A 356 25.48 12.46 -13.96
CA PHE A 356 24.31 13.06 -14.59
C PHE A 356 24.63 14.31 -15.41
N ARG A 357 25.90 14.75 -15.46
CA ARG A 357 26.35 15.90 -16.25
C ARG A 357 26.29 15.66 -17.76
#